data_AF-A0A3D1ZEP6-F1
#
_entry.id   AF-A0A3D1ZEP6-F1
#
_cell.length_a   1.000
_cell.length_b   1.000
_cell.length_c   1.000
_cell.angle_alpha   90.00
_cell.angle_beta   90.00
_cell.angle_gamma   90.00
#
_symmetry.space_group_name_H-M   'P 1'
#
loop_
_entity.id
_entity.type
_entity.pdbx_description
1 polymer ?
#
loop_
_entity_poly.entity_id
_entity_poly.type
_entity_poly.pdbx_seq_one_letter_code
_entity_poly.pdbx_strand_id
1 'polypeptide(L)' 'NQTGLGAIKEIVFEIRGKEAYSRLKYESGVHRVQRIPITESNDRIHTSTAT' A
#
# COMPACT_ATOMS: atom_id res chain seq x y z
N ASN A 1 -0.31 10.96 9.62
CA ASN A 1 -0.78 10.20 10.79
C ASN A 1 -0.15 8.81 10.81
N GLN A 2 0.95 8.63 11.55
CA GLN A 2 1.58 7.32 11.74
C GLN A 2 0.83 6.55 12.82
N THR A 3 0.32 5.38 12.46
CA THR A 3 -0.04 4.33 13.41
C THR A 3 1.24 3.54 13.72
N GLY A 4 1.50 3.19 14.99
CA GLY A 4 2.73 2.52 15.42
C GLY A 4 3.12 1.30 14.56
N LEU A 5 4.41 0.92 14.59
CA LEU A 5 5.10 -0.06 13.71
C LEU A 5 5.38 0.41 12.27
N GLY A 6 5.40 1.72 12.00
CA GLY A 6 5.76 2.26 10.68
C GLY A 6 4.66 2.13 9.62
N ALA A 7 3.43 1.85 10.03
CA ALA A 7 2.29 1.75 9.12
C ALA A 7 1.80 3.15 8.69
N ILE A 8 1.51 3.26 7.40
CA ILE A 8 0.92 4.45 6.78
C ILE A 8 -0.61 4.27 6.81
N LYS A 9 -1.31 5.17 7.51
CA LYS A 9 -2.78 5.20 7.48
C LYS A 9 -3.30 5.81 6.17
N GLU A 10 -2.65 6.86 5.70
CA GLU A 10 -3.00 7.62 4.50
C GLU A 10 -1.79 8.43 4.05
N ILE A 11 -1.61 8.59 2.73
CA ILE A 11 -0.56 9.43 2.15
C ILE A 11 -1.11 10.17 0.92
N VAL A 12 -0.79 11.46 0.82
CA VAL A 12 -1.08 12.30 -0.35
C VAL A 12 0.25 12.89 -0.82
N PHE A 13 0.59 12.72 -2.09
CA PHE A 13 1.84 13.21 -2.67
C PHE A 13 1.61 13.77 -4.08
N GLU A 14 2.52 14.66 -4.51
CA GLU A 14 2.49 15.29 -5.83
C GLU A 14 3.60 14.72 -6.72
N ILE A 15 3.26 14.33 -7.95
CA ILE A 15 4.23 13.92 -8.97
C ILE A 15 4.22 14.92 -10.13
N ARG A 16 5.37 15.55 -10.37
CA ARG A 16 5.59 16.48 -11.49
C ARG A 16 6.41 15.81 -12.57
N GLY A 17 5.92 15.87 -13.81
CA GLY A 17 6.64 15.36 -14.97
C GLY A 17 5.75 15.26 -16.21
N LYS A 18 6.38 15.26 -17.40
CA LYS A 18 5.67 14.99 -18.65
C LYS A 18 5.07 13.58 -18.57
N GLU A 19 3.79 13.44 -18.92
CA GLU A 19 3.06 12.16 -18.92
C GLU A 19 2.88 11.47 -17.55
N ALA A 20 3.07 12.19 -16.43
CA ALA A 20 2.90 11.61 -15.09
C ALA A 20 1.55 10.90 -14.91
N TYR A 21 0.45 11.56 -15.30
CA TYR A 21 -0.89 10.95 -15.27
C TYR A 21 -1.02 9.76 -16.23
N SER A 22 -0.46 9.84 -17.44
CA SER A 22 -0.57 8.77 -18.44
C SER A 22 0.03 7.45 -17.95
N ARG A 23 1.10 7.54 -17.16
CA ARG A 23 1.77 6.37 -16.57
C ARG A 23 1.06 5.86 -15.32
N LEU A 24 0.58 6.77 -14.46
CA LEU A 24 0.03 6.41 -13.14
C LEU A 24 -1.48 6.16 -13.13
N LYS A 25 -2.21 6.45 -14.22
CA LYS A 25 -3.66 6.22 -14.30
C LYS A 25 -4.07 4.77 -13.98
N TYR A 26 -3.17 3.80 -14.21
CA TYR A 26 -3.41 2.38 -13.96
C TYR A 26 -3.18 1.95 -12.50
N GLU A 27 -2.57 2.81 -11.68
CA GLU A 27 -2.36 2.54 -10.26
C GLU A 27 -3.62 2.78 -9.42
N SER A 28 -4.64 3.42 -10.01
CA SER A 28 -5.95 3.60 -9.39
C SER A 28 -6.62 2.26 -9.14
N GLY A 29 -6.88 1.92 -7.88
CA GLY A 29 -7.62 0.71 -7.53
C GLY A 29 -7.22 0.13 -6.18
N VAL A 30 -7.73 -1.06 -5.90
CA VAL A 30 -7.38 -1.80 -4.69
C VAL A 30 -6.19 -2.72 -5.00
N HIS A 31 -5.10 -2.54 -4.28
CA HIS A 31 -3.92 -3.39 -4.35
C HIS A 31 -3.99 -4.45 -3.25
N ARG A 32 -3.94 -5.74 -3.61
CA ARG A 32 -4.05 -6.87 -2.67
C ARG A 32 -2.67 -7.46 -2.36
N VAL A 33 -2.40 -7.70 -1.09
CA VAL A 33 -1.19 -8.37 -0.61
C VAL A 33 -1.57 -9.61 0.18
N GLN A 34 -0.88 -10.73 -0.06
CA GLN A 34 -0.99 -11.96 0.72
C GLN A 34 0.38 -12.32 1.27
N ARG A 35 0.52 -12.41 2.59
CA ARG A 35 1.79 -12.69 3.25
C ARG A 35 1.57 -13.26 4.66
N ILE A 36 2.61 -13.88 5.22
CA ILE A 36 2.69 -14.15 6.66
C ILE A 36 3.23 -12.85 7.31
N PRO A 37 2.48 -12.19 8.20
CA PRO A 37 2.97 -10.98 8.88
C PRO A 37 4.18 -11.28 9.76
N ILE A 38 5.12 -10.34 9.84
CA ILE A 38 6.29 -10.46 10.75
C ILE A 38 5.90 -10.57 12.23
N THR A 39 4.67 -10.17 12.59
CA THR A 39 4.12 -10.26 13.95
C THR A 39 3.35 -11.54 14.20
N GLU A 40 3.19 -12.42 13.20
CA GLU A 40 2.44 -13.67 13.31
C GLU A 40 3.40 -14.81 13.68
N SER A 41 3.05 -15.59 14.71
CA SER A 41 3.90 -16.69 15.20
C SER A 41 3.46 -18.07 14.70
N ASN A 42 2.26 -18.16 14.13
CA ASN A 42 1.64 -19.44 13.72
C ASN A 42 1.63 -19.68 12.20
N ASP A 43 2.48 -18.99 11.43
CA ASP A 43 2.63 -19.11 9.97
C ASP A 43 1.33 -19.00 9.15
N ARG A 44 0.34 -18.27 9.68
CA ARG A 44 -0.93 -18.04 8.97
C ARG A 44 -0.78 -16.95 7.91
N ILE A 45 -1.30 -17.22 6.70
CA ILE A 45 -1.36 -16.24 5.62
C ILE A 45 -2.47 -15.22 5.90
N HIS A 46 -2.10 -13.95 5.90
CA HIS A 46 -3.03 -12.83 5.98
C HIS A 46 -3.21 -12.21 4.60
N THR A 47 -4.44 -11.83 4.28
CA THR A 47 -4.76 -11.03 3.08
C THR A 47 -5.05 -9.60 3.52
N SER A 48 -4.42 -8.62 2.87
CA SER A 48 -4.59 -7.18 3.14
C SER A 48 -4.82 -6.42 1.84
N THR A 49 -5.40 -5.23 1.95
CA THR A 49 -5.70 -4.35 0.82
C THR A 49 -5.21 -2.93 1.09
N ALA A 50 -4.69 -2.26 0.06
CA ALA A 50 -4.35 -0.84 0.07
C ALA A 50 -5.08 -0.13 -1.07
N THR A 51 -5.47 1.13 -0.83
CA THR A 51 -6.14 2.04 -1.78
C THR A 51 -5.38 3.33 -1.88
#